data_AF-A0A977K9X6-F1
#
_entry.id   AF-A0A977K9X6-F1
#
_cell.length_a   1.000
_cell.length_b   1.000
_cell.length_c   1.000
_cell.angle_alpha   90.00
_cell.angle_beta   90.00
_cell.angle_gamma   90.00
#
_symmetry.space_group_name_H-M   'P 1'
#
loop_
_entity.id
_entity.type
_entity.pdbx_description
1 polymer ?
#
loop_
_entity_poly.entity_id
_entity_poly.type
_entity_poly.pdbx_seq_one_letter_code
_entity_poly.pdbx_strand_id
1 'polypeptide(L)'
;MSEWETVRERMIKLLMETDQPLSAKDIAFELGLESERLVYEELSHVAKTVKRKGYTLYIQPAYCKKCGYVFKDAKIKKPSKCPRCRSQWIEPPRFIIR
;
A
#
# COMPACT_ATOMS: atom_id res chain seq x y z
N MET A 1 26.34 1.49 10.13
CA MET A 1 25.09 1.97 9.52
C MET A 1 25.10 1.46 8.09
N SER A 2 24.17 0.60 7.69
CA SER A 2 24.21 -0.02 6.36
C SER A 2 23.88 1.02 5.29
N GLU A 3 24.91 1.53 4.64
CA GLU A 3 24.89 2.67 3.70
C GLU A 3 24.24 2.36 2.34
N TRP A 4 23.61 1.18 2.18
CA TRP A 4 22.87 0.78 0.97
C TRP A 4 21.62 -0.03 1.33
N GLU A 5 20.70 0.55 2.09
CA GLU A 5 19.36 -0.02 2.18
C GLU A 5 18.56 0.39 0.94
N THR A 6 18.19 -0.58 0.12
CA THR A 6 17.37 -0.34 -1.08
C THR A 6 16.00 0.19 -0.66
N VAL A 7 15.32 0.95 -1.54
CA VAL A 7 13.94 1.43 -1.30
C VAL A 7 13.03 0.29 -0.84
N ARG A 8 13.23 -0.91 -1.38
CA ARG A 8 12.50 -2.12 -1.02
C ARG A 8 12.70 -2.54 0.43
N GLU A 9 13.94 -2.55 0.91
CA GLU A 9 14.28 -2.96 2.28
C GLU A 9 13.71 -1.94 3.28
N ARG A 10 13.88 -0.64 3.00
CA ARG A 10 13.25 0.43 3.78
C ARG A 10 11.73 0.27 3.85
N MET A 11 11.09 -0.07 2.72
CA MET A 11 9.65 -0.29 2.65
C MET A 11 9.19 -1.51 3.43
N ILE A 12 9.93 -2.63 3.35
CA ILE A 12 9.63 -3.83 4.13
C ILE A 12 9.71 -3.50 5.62
N LYS A 13 10.78 -2.83 6.03
CA LYS A 13 10.99 -2.42 7.42
C LYS A 13 9.86 -1.53 7.93
N LEU A 14 9.53 -0.46 7.20
CA LEU A 14 8.43 0.44 7.53
C LEU A 14 7.09 -0.32 7.69
N LEU A 15 6.76 -1.21 6.77
CA LEU A 15 5.49 -1.94 6.78
C LEU A 15 5.44 -3.07 7.81
N MET A 16 6.59 -3.55 8.29
CA MET A 16 6.68 -4.51 9.40
C MET A 16 6.58 -3.80 10.75
N GLU A 17 7.27 -2.66 10.91
CA GLU A 17 7.36 -1.91 12.17
C GLU A 17 6.10 -1.08 12.45
N THR A 18 5.30 -0.75 11.43
CA THR A 18 4.08 0.03 11.62
C THR A 18 2.98 -0.73 12.36
N ASP A 19 2.33 -0.05 13.31
CA ASP A 19 1.15 -0.57 14.03
C ASP A 19 -0.13 -0.51 13.20
N GLN A 20 -0.21 0.40 12.22
CA GLN A 20 -1.40 0.70 11.45
C GLN A 20 -1.15 0.56 9.94
N PRO A 21 -2.13 0.11 9.14
CA PRO A 21 -1.98 0.06 7.69
C PRO A 21 -1.72 1.45 7.09
N LEU A 22 -0.69 1.55 6.25
CA LEU A 22 -0.29 2.81 5.60
C LEU A 22 -0.76 2.85 4.15
N SER A 23 -1.23 4.01 3.68
CA SER A 23 -1.53 4.19 2.25
C SER A 23 -0.26 4.36 1.42
N ALA A 24 -0.33 4.21 0.10
CA ALA A 24 0.81 4.46 -0.78
C ALA A 24 1.37 5.88 -0.64
N LYS A 25 0.51 6.86 -0.34
CA LYS A 25 0.90 8.24 -0.06
C LYS A 25 1.70 8.34 1.24
N ASP A 26 1.24 7.68 2.29
CA ASP A 26 1.93 7.67 3.59
C ASP A 26 3.31 7.01 3.44
N ILE A 27 3.38 5.86 2.76
CA ILE A 27 4.64 5.16 2.48
C ILE A 27 5.60 6.05 1.67
N ALA A 28 5.11 6.73 0.64
CA ALA A 28 5.94 7.64 -0.15
C ALA A 28 6.50 8.78 0.70
N PHE A 29 5.67 9.35 1.58
CA PHE A 29 6.06 10.42 2.49
C PHE A 29 7.13 9.94 3.49
N GLU A 30 6.89 8.82 4.18
CA GLU A 30 7.82 8.24 5.16
C GLU A 30 9.17 7.83 4.54
N LEU A 31 9.15 7.38 3.28
CA LEU A 31 10.36 6.97 2.57
C LEU A 31 11.07 8.10 1.81
N GLY A 32 10.45 9.29 1.72
CA GLY A 32 10.94 10.41 0.93
C GLY A 32 10.94 10.15 -0.58
N LEU A 33 9.95 9.38 -1.06
CA LEU A 33 9.80 9.05 -2.48
C LEU A 33 9.04 10.16 -3.22
N GLU A 34 9.48 10.44 -4.45
CA GLU A 34 8.90 11.51 -5.28
C GLU A 34 7.48 11.18 -5.77
N SER A 35 7.06 9.90 -5.75
CA SER A 35 5.77 9.49 -6.28
C SER A 35 5.22 8.22 -5.63
N GLU A 36 3.89 8.20 -5.41
CA GLU A 36 3.13 6.98 -5.09
C GLU A 36 3.31 5.88 -6.15
N ARG A 37 3.65 6.24 -7.40
CA ARG A 37 3.88 5.27 -8.48
C ARG A 37 5.02 4.30 -8.13
N LEU A 38 6.13 4.83 -7.63
CA LEU A 38 7.28 4.03 -7.20
C LEU A 38 6.89 3.08 -6.06
N VAL A 39 6.03 3.55 -5.15
CA VAL A 39 5.49 2.72 -4.07
C VAL A 39 4.71 1.54 -4.62
N TYR A 40 3.81 1.76 -5.58
CA TYR A 40 3.02 0.66 -6.16
C TYR A 40 3.89 -0.35 -6.94
N GLU A 41 4.95 0.12 -7.59
CA GLU A 41 5.92 -0.75 -8.27
C GLU A 41 6.67 -1.61 -7.23
N GLU A 42 7.24 -0.99 -6.20
CA GLU A 42 7.98 -1.71 -5.16
C GLU A 42 7.09 -2.62 -4.30
N LEU A 43 5.84 -2.25 -3.98
CA LEU A 43 4.91 -3.10 -3.23
C LEU A 43 4.72 -4.47 -3.89
N SER A 44 4.73 -4.51 -5.23
CA SER A 44 4.64 -5.77 -5.99
C SER A 44 5.86 -6.67 -5.77
N HIS A 45 7.04 -6.08 -5.62
CA HIS A 45 8.29 -6.78 -5.30
C HIS A 45 8.38 -7.15 -3.82
N VAL A 46 7.95 -6.26 -2.93
CA VAL A 46 7.85 -6.48 -1.48
C VAL A 46 6.97 -7.68 -1.20
N ALA A 47 5.77 -7.75 -1.77
CA ALA A 47 4.84 -8.88 -1.61
C ALA A 47 5.48 -10.24 -1.94
N LYS A 48 6.25 -10.31 -3.04
CA LYS A 48 6.98 -11.53 -3.42
C LYS A 48 8.12 -11.85 -2.45
N THR A 49 8.82 -10.83 -1.98
CA THR A 49 9.98 -10.96 -1.10
C THR A 49 9.57 -11.44 0.29
N VAL A 50 8.57 -10.80 0.89
CA VAL A 50 8.12 -11.13 2.25
C VAL A 50 7.45 -12.49 2.32
N LYS A 51 6.72 -12.88 1.27
CA LYS A 51 6.15 -14.23 1.15
C LYS A 51 7.22 -15.33 1.20
N ARG A 52 8.40 -15.10 0.60
CA ARG A 52 9.53 -16.04 0.67
C ARG A 52 10.17 -16.08 2.05
N LYS A 53 10.04 -15.02 2.84
CA LYS A 53 10.54 -14.91 4.22
C LYS A 53 9.53 -15.36 5.28
N GLY A 54 8.37 -15.90 4.87
CA GLY A 54 7.32 -16.36 5.79
C GLY A 54 6.34 -15.30 6.27
N TYR A 55 6.46 -14.06 5.78
CA TYR A 55 5.58 -12.95 6.12
C TYR A 55 4.53 -12.70 5.01
N THR A 56 3.42 -12.07 5.36
CA THR A 56 2.33 -11.75 4.43
C THR A 56 2.08 -10.25 4.36
N LEU A 57 2.01 -9.72 3.14
CA LEU A 57 1.57 -8.35 2.89
C LEU A 57 0.02 -8.33 2.90
N TYR A 58 -0.55 -7.78 3.95
CA TYR A 58 -1.98 -7.55 4.07
C TYR A 58 -2.36 -6.24 3.37
N ILE A 59 -3.45 -6.30 2.60
CA ILE A 59 -3.98 -5.15 1.88
C ILE A 59 -5.36 -4.85 2.45
N GLN A 60 -5.49 -3.70 3.09
CA GLN A 60 -6.79 -3.14 3.42
C GLN A 60 -7.39 -2.54 2.12
N PRO A 61 -8.53 -3.07 1.64
CA PRO A 61 -9.09 -2.66 0.37
C PRO A 61 -9.53 -1.19 0.41
N ALA A 62 -9.46 -0.55 -0.77
CA ALA A 62 -10.09 0.74 -0.98
C ALA A 62 -11.59 0.64 -0.70
N TYR A 63 -12.19 1.73 -0.23
CA TYR A 63 -13.64 1.83 -0.05
C TYR A 63 -14.16 3.23 -0.39
N CYS A 64 -15.42 3.29 -0.82
CA CYS A 64 -16.07 4.56 -1.12
C CYS A 64 -16.60 5.22 0.17
N LYS A 65 -16.11 6.41 0.51
CA LYS A 65 -16.59 7.19 1.66
C LYS A 65 -18.04 7.65 1.51
N LYS A 66 -18.54 7.77 0.28
CA LYS A 66 -19.92 8.21 0.03
C LYS A 66 -20.97 7.12 0.26
N CYS A 67 -20.69 5.87 -0.14
CA CYS A 67 -21.70 4.81 -0.16
C CYS A 67 -21.29 3.52 0.55
N GLY A 68 -20.09 3.47 1.15
CA GLY A 68 -19.57 2.30 1.87
C GLY A 68 -19.15 1.13 0.98
N TYR A 69 -19.17 1.26 -0.35
CA TYR A 69 -18.76 0.18 -1.24
C TYR A 69 -17.28 -0.17 -1.05
N VAL A 70 -16.99 -1.40 -0.63
CA VAL A 70 -15.64 -1.94 -0.48
C VAL A 70 -15.21 -2.61 -1.78
N PHE A 71 -14.06 -2.21 -2.30
CA PHE A 71 -13.50 -2.80 -3.52
C PHE A 71 -12.87 -4.16 -3.17
N LYS A 72 -13.64 -5.24 -3.38
CA LYS A 72 -13.24 -6.63 -3.04
C LYS A 72 -12.00 -7.09 -3.80
N ASP A 73 -11.86 -6.66 -5.05
CA ASP A 73 -10.58 -6.78 -5.76
C ASP A 73 -9.62 -5.75 -5.17
N ALA A 74 -8.91 -6.16 -4.12
CA ALA A 74 -7.85 -5.39 -3.46
C ALA A 74 -6.68 -5.18 -4.43
N LYS A 75 -6.92 -4.39 -5.47
CA LYS A 75 -5.90 -3.97 -6.43
C LYS A 75 -4.97 -3.01 -5.71
N ILE A 76 -3.69 -3.18 -5.99
CA ILE A 76 -2.64 -2.28 -5.53
C ILE A 76 -2.97 -0.83 -5.92
N LYS A 77 -3.59 -0.62 -7.10
CA LYS A 77 -3.96 0.71 -7.61
C LYS A 77 -5.34 1.16 -7.13
N LYS A 78 -5.44 2.42 -6.70
CA LYS A 78 -6.69 3.10 -6.34
C LYS A 78 -7.64 3.21 -7.56
N PRO A 79 -8.90 2.79 -7.45
CA PRO A 79 -9.90 3.01 -8.48
C PRO A 79 -10.29 4.49 -8.56
N SER A 80 -10.51 5.02 -9.77
CA SER A 80 -10.82 6.45 -9.98
C SER A 80 -12.27 6.82 -9.64
N LYS A 81 -13.22 5.88 -9.75
CA LYS A 81 -14.66 6.12 -9.51
C LYS A 81 -15.33 4.91 -8.88
N CYS A 82 -16.33 5.15 -8.03
CA CYS A 82 -17.14 4.10 -7.43
C CYS A 82 -18.14 3.54 -8.45
N PRO A 83 -18.22 2.21 -8.66
CA PRO A 83 -19.17 1.63 -9.60
C PRO A 83 -20.63 1.80 -9.16
N ARG A 84 -20.88 1.94 -7.85
CA ARG A 84 -22.23 2.03 -7.29
C ARG A 84 -22.82 3.44 -7.33
N CYS A 85 -22.03 4.44 -6.91
CA CYS A 85 -22.51 5.82 -6.74
C CYS A 85 -21.78 6.85 -7.63
N ARG A 86 -20.82 6.41 -8.45
CA ARG A 86 -19.99 7.25 -9.34
C ARG A 86 -19.15 8.32 -8.64
N SER A 87 -19.12 8.33 -7.31
CA SER A 87 -18.29 9.25 -6.52
C SER A 87 -16.81 8.98 -6.70
N GLN A 88 -16.01 10.05 -6.62
CA GLN A 88 -14.55 10.01 -6.58
C GLN A 88 -14.00 10.03 -5.14
N TRP A 89 -14.88 10.17 -4.13
CA TRP A 89 -14.50 10.09 -2.72
C TRP A 89 -14.25 8.64 -2.31
N ILE A 90 -13.05 8.20 -2.66
CA ILE A 90 -12.55 6.84 -2.44
C ILE A 90 -11.34 6.94 -1.53
N GLU A 91 -11.39 6.19 -0.43
CA GLU A 91 -10.23 6.00 0.43
C GLU A 91 -9.25 5.03 -0.27
N PRO A 92 -7.95 5.36 -0.36
CA PRO A 92 -6.96 4.50 -1.00
C PRO A 92 -6.80 3.15 -0.27
N PRO A 93 -6.27 2.13 -0.96
CA PRO A 93 -5.86 0.91 -0.28
C PRO A 93 -4.71 1.20 0.68
N ARG A 94 -4.64 0.43 1.77
CA ARG A 94 -3.57 0.52 2.77
C ARG A 94 -2.86 -0.81 2.92
N PHE A 95 -1.61 -0.77 3.34
CA PHE A 95 -0.68 -1.90 3.31
C PHE A 95 -0.04 -2.08 4.68
N ILE A 96 0.13 -3.33 5.09
CA ILE A 96 0.83 -3.71 6.32
C ILE A 96 1.43 -5.11 6.18
N ILE A 97 2.58 -5.37 6.81
CA ILE A 97 3.21 -6.69 6.81
C ILE A 97 3.07 -7.32 8.19
N ARG A 98 2.65 -8.58 8.22
CA ARG A 98 2.53 -9.42 9.42
C ARG A 98 3.01 -10.83 9.14
#